data_AF-A0A9W3CIN4-F1
#
_entry.id   AF-A0A9W3CIN4-F1
#
_cell.length_a   1.000
_cell.length_b   1.000
_cell.length_c   1.000
_cell.angle_alpha   90.00
_cell.angle_beta   90.00
_cell.angle_gamma   90.00
#
_symmetry.space_group_name_H-M   'P 1'
#
loop_
_entity.id
_entity.type
_entity.pdbx_description
1 polymer ?
#
loop_
_entity_poly.entity_id
_entity_poly.type
_entity_poly.pdbx_seq_one_letter_code
_entity_poly.pdbx_strand_id
1 'polypeptide(L)'
;MAGENQTCIYRQIVHDPSSTTRLLHTDEKFVEFQDIKPAARRFGFHQPPFNSVDHLHLHCFALPFMPRWKFVKYKSLGPFGGFIEAETLLEKIRPLPSKV
;
A
#
# COMPACT_ATOMS: atom_id res chain seq x y z
N MET A 1 -30.49 -15.19 27.46
CA MET A 1 -29.29 -14.35 27.70
C MET A 1 -28.42 -14.40 26.46
N ALA A 2 -28.15 -13.25 25.85
CA ALA A 2 -26.95 -12.92 25.07
C ALA A 2 -27.20 -11.58 24.35
N GLY A 3 -27.09 -10.50 25.11
CA GLY A 3 -26.77 -9.21 24.52
C GLY A 3 -25.28 -9.23 24.21
N GLU A 4 -24.90 -9.33 22.95
CA GLU A 4 -23.58 -8.92 22.50
C GLU A 4 -23.78 -7.77 21.53
N ASN A 5 -23.40 -6.59 22.00
CA ASN A 5 -23.42 -5.35 21.26
C ASN A 5 -22.60 -5.54 19.97
N GLN A 6 -23.23 -5.37 18.81
CA GLN A 6 -22.67 -5.59 17.47
C GLN A 6 -21.62 -4.54 17.09
N THR A 7 -20.61 -4.31 17.92
CA THR A 7 -19.59 -3.26 17.70
C THR A 7 -18.38 -3.76 16.91
N CYS A 8 -18.24 -5.07 16.72
CA CYS A 8 -17.13 -5.62 15.96
C CYS A 8 -17.44 -5.62 14.47
N ILE A 9 -16.79 -4.72 13.72
CA ILE A 9 -16.91 -4.61 12.26
C ILE A 9 -16.63 -5.96 11.56
N TYR A 10 -15.76 -6.80 12.11
CA TYR A 10 -15.49 -8.14 11.58
C TYR A 10 -16.71 -9.07 11.68
N ARG A 11 -17.44 -9.06 12.80
CA ARG A 11 -18.66 -9.86 12.94
C ARG A 11 -19.77 -9.36 12.02
N GLN A 12 -19.84 -8.04 11.78
CA GLN A 12 -20.76 -7.47 10.80
C GLN A 12 -20.43 -7.98 9.39
N ILE A 13 -19.16 -7.96 8.97
CA ILE A 13 -18.76 -8.42 7.63
C ILE A 13 -19.08 -9.91 7.41
N VAL A 14 -18.88 -10.75 8.42
CA VAL A 14 -19.08 -12.22 8.31
C VAL A 14 -20.56 -12.61 8.39
N HIS A 15 -21.36 -11.90 9.18
CA HIS A 15 -22.76 -12.27 9.44
C HIS A 15 -23.79 -11.39 8.72
N ASP A 16 -23.38 -10.33 8.02
CA ASP A 16 -24.29 -9.49 7.23
C ASP A 16 -24.57 -10.16 5.86
N PRO A 17 -25.79 -10.66 5.62
CA PRO A 17 -26.17 -11.28 4.36
C PRO A 17 -26.21 -10.29 3.18
N SER A 18 -26.06 -8.98 3.43
CA SER A 18 -25.92 -7.94 2.41
C SER A 18 -24.47 -7.57 2.08
N SER A 19 -23.49 -8.11 2.82
CA SER A 19 -22.06 -7.90 2.57
C SER A 19 -21.65 -8.53 1.24
N THR A 20 -21.06 -7.72 0.35
CA THR A 20 -20.49 -8.17 -0.93
C THR A 20 -19.08 -8.78 -0.78
N THR A 21 -18.59 -8.89 0.46
CA THR A 21 -17.23 -9.37 0.74
C THR A 21 -17.11 -10.86 0.46
N ARG A 22 -16.24 -11.23 -0.48
CA ARG A 22 -15.95 -12.63 -0.80
C ARG A 22 -15.11 -13.27 0.31
N LEU A 23 -15.65 -14.29 0.97
CA LEU A 23 -14.88 -15.18 1.84
C LEU A 23 -13.95 -16.04 0.98
N LEU A 24 -12.65 -15.98 1.25
CA LEU A 24 -11.62 -16.75 0.54
C LEU A 24 -11.45 -18.15 1.15
N HIS A 25 -11.52 -18.24 2.47
CA HIS A 25 -11.39 -19.48 3.23
C HIS A 25 -12.21 -19.38 4.51
N THR A 26 -12.77 -20.51 4.96
CA THR A 26 -13.55 -20.59 6.20
C THR A 26 -13.41 -21.99 6.80
N ASP A 27 -12.95 -22.06 8.05
CA ASP A 27 -12.93 -23.27 8.85
C ASP A 27 -13.36 -22.96 10.31
N GLU A 28 -13.30 -23.96 11.20
CA GLU A 28 -13.72 -23.82 12.60
C GLU A 28 -12.89 -22.78 13.39
N LYS A 29 -11.71 -22.38 12.88
CA LYS A 29 -10.75 -21.50 13.55
C LYS A 29 -10.54 -20.18 12.81
N PHE A 30 -10.69 -20.15 11.50
CA PHE A 30 -10.33 -19.03 10.65
C PHE A 30 -11.44 -18.66 9.68
N VAL A 31 -11.60 -17.35 9.48
CA VAL A 31 -12.39 -16.77 8.39
C VAL A 31 -11.50 -15.78 7.67
N GLU A 32 -11.18 -16.09 6.41
CA GLU A 32 -10.35 -15.24 5.56
C GLU A 32 -11.22 -14.55 4.53
N PHE A 33 -11.02 -13.25 4.37
CA PHE A 33 -11.70 -12.45 3.37
C PHE A 33 -10.79 -11.34 2.86
N GLN A 34 -11.03 -10.87 1.65
CA GLN A 34 -10.32 -9.71 1.12
C GLN A 34 -10.71 -8.47 1.92
N ASP A 35 -9.70 -7.72 2.37
CA ASP A 35 -9.92 -6.40 2.97
C ASP A 35 -10.78 -5.55 2.01
N ILE A 36 -11.78 -4.86 2.53
CA ILE A 36 -12.72 -4.03 1.75
C ILE A 36 -11.93 -2.93 1.01
N LYS A 37 -10.83 -2.48 1.61
CA LYS A 37 -9.89 -1.52 1.00
C LYS A 37 -8.46 -1.98 1.27
N PRO A 38 -7.94 -2.97 0.52
CA PRO A 38 -6.58 -3.44 0.75
C PRO A 38 -5.65 -2.24 0.61
N ALA A 39 -4.85 -1.98 1.64
CA ALA A 39 -3.90 -0.89 1.62
C ALA A 39 -2.97 -1.08 0.42
N ALA A 40 -3.10 -0.20 -0.59
CA ALA A 40 -2.18 -0.23 -1.71
C ALA A 40 -0.77 0.04 -1.17
N ARG A 41 0.19 -0.78 -1.59
CA ARG A 41 1.59 -0.62 -1.18
C ARG A 41 2.30 0.20 -2.24
N ARG A 42 3.06 1.19 -1.82
CA ARG A 42 3.87 2.01 -2.72
C ARG A 42 5.32 1.96 -2.31
N PHE A 43 6.18 1.60 -3.26
CA PHE A 43 7.62 1.47 -3.07
C PHE A 43 8.35 2.58 -3.80
N GLY A 44 9.46 3.08 -3.24
CA GLY A 44 10.25 4.08 -3.95
C GLY A 44 11.35 4.74 -3.13
N PHE A 45 11.98 5.74 -3.73
CA PHE A 45 13.20 6.37 -3.24
C PHE A 45 13.08 7.90 -3.24
N HIS A 46 13.81 8.56 -2.35
CA HIS A 46 14.03 10.00 -2.46
C HIS A 46 15.09 10.31 -3.53
N GLN A 47 14.82 11.32 -4.35
CA GLN A 47 15.76 11.84 -5.35
C GLN A 47 16.41 13.13 -4.82
N PRO A 48 17.72 13.34 -5.07
CA PRO A 48 18.40 14.61 -4.80
C PRO A 48 17.65 15.81 -5.42
N PRO A 49 17.74 17.01 -4.82
CA PRO A 49 18.54 17.37 -3.63
C PRO A 49 17.84 17.09 -2.29
N PHE A 50 16.66 16.47 -2.28
CA PHE A 50 15.82 16.32 -1.08
C PHE A 50 15.98 14.96 -0.41
N ASN A 51 17.21 14.52 -0.18
CA ASN A 51 17.52 13.31 0.57
C ASN A 51 17.76 13.63 2.05
N SER A 52 17.13 12.87 2.95
CA SER A 52 17.36 13.00 4.40
C SER A 52 18.60 12.23 4.87
N VAL A 53 19.06 11.27 4.08
CA VAL A 53 20.21 10.40 4.35
C VAL A 53 21.06 10.26 3.09
N ASP A 54 22.32 9.86 3.25
CA ASP A 54 23.34 9.78 2.20
C ASP A 54 23.49 8.38 1.58
N HIS A 55 22.65 7.42 1.96
CA HIS A 55 22.61 6.08 1.37
C HIS A 55 21.27 5.81 0.67
N LEU A 56 21.29 4.87 -0.29
CA LEU A 56 20.09 4.41 -0.97
C LEU A 56 19.15 3.72 0.04
N HIS A 57 17.97 4.29 0.23
CA HIS A 57 16.95 3.79 1.16
C HIS A 57 15.63 3.60 0.42
N LEU A 58 15.15 2.35 0.34
CA LEU A 58 13.84 2.01 -0.19
C LEU A 58 12.73 2.28 0.85
N HIS A 59 11.78 3.13 0.51
CA HIS A 59 10.56 3.30 1.27
C HIS A 59 9.49 2.27 0.87
N CYS A 60 8.76 1.77 1.86
CA CYS A 60 7.53 1.01 1.70
C CYS A 60 6.40 1.75 2.43
N PHE A 61 5.38 2.17 1.69
CA PHE A 61 4.24 2.91 2.25
C PHE A 61 2.96 2.09 2.13
N ALA A 62 2.22 2.01 3.23
CA ALA A 62 0.83 1.60 3.21
C ALA A 62 -0.05 2.82 2.89
N LEU A 63 -0.88 2.70 1.86
CA LEU A 63 -1.83 3.72 1.43
C LEU A 63 -3.25 3.43 1.97
N PRO A 64 -4.10 4.47 2.07
CA PRO A 64 -3.80 5.88 1.82
C PRO A 64 -2.86 6.47 2.88
N PHE A 65 -2.09 7.49 2.52
CA PHE A 65 -1.22 8.16 3.48
C PHE A 65 -2.03 8.75 4.64
N MET A 66 -1.65 8.38 5.86
CA MET A 66 -2.18 8.95 7.10
C MET A 66 -0.99 9.54 7.89
N PRO A 67 -0.95 10.86 8.12
CA PRO A 67 -1.86 11.91 7.63
C PRO A 67 -1.75 12.19 6.11
N ARG A 68 -2.84 12.71 5.51
CA ARG A 68 -2.98 12.88 4.05
C ARG A 68 -1.92 13.78 3.40
N TRP A 69 -1.39 14.77 4.12
CA TRP A 69 -0.37 15.69 3.59
C TRP A 69 0.92 14.99 3.18
N LYS A 70 1.21 13.79 3.72
CA LYS A 70 2.35 12.98 3.29
C LYS A 70 2.31 12.63 1.81
N PHE A 71 1.12 12.60 1.18
CA PHE A 71 1.00 12.45 -0.26
C PHE A 71 1.77 13.53 -1.04
N VAL A 72 1.77 14.77 -0.55
CA VAL A 72 2.53 15.88 -1.16
C VAL A 72 4.02 15.67 -0.97
N LYS A 73 4.46 15.28 0.24
CA LYS A 73 5.87 15.00 0.54
C LYS A 73 6.46 13.92 -0.37
N TYR A 74 5.70 12.86 -0.63
CA TYR A 74 6.15 11.72 -1.44
C TYR A 74 5.64 11.76 -2.89
N LYS A 75 5.43 12.98 -3.41
CA LYS A 75 5.06 13.19 -4.81
C LYS A 75 6.32 13.23 -5.69
N SER A 76 6.23 12.66 -6.89
CA SER A 76 7.26 12.83 -7.90
C SER A 76 7.21 14.25 -8.46
N LEU A 77 8.36 14.93 -8.47
CA LEU A 77 8.55 16.22 -9.13
C LEU A 77 9.31 16.07 -10.46
N GLY A 78 9.39 14.84 -10.98
CA GLY A 78 10.04 14.55 -12.26
C GLY A 78 11.53 14.96 -12.27
N PRO A 79 11.96 15.81 -13.22
CA PRO A 79 13.37 16.23 -13.32
C PRO A 79 13.84 17.09 -12.15
N PHE A 80 12.92 17.63 -11.33
CA PHE A 80 13.23 18.47 -10.18
C PHE A 80 13.47 17.66 -8.88
N GLY A 81 13.48 16.33 -8.97
CA GLY A 81 13.73 15.43 -7.84
C GLY A 81 12.46 15.04 -7.06
N GLY A 82 12.58 14.94 -5.74
CA GLY A 82 11.46 14.56 -4.86
C GLY A 82 11.41 13.06 -4.59
N PHE A 83 10.33 12.38 -4.97
CA PHE A 83 10.17 10.94 -4.77
C PHE A 83 9.97 10.19 -6.10
N ILE A 84 10.67 9.08 -6.30
CA ILE A 84 10.53 8.21 -7.47
C ILE A 84 10.01 6.84 -7.07
N GLU A 85 9.04 6.32 -7.82
CA GLU A 85 8.53 4.96 -7.65
C GLU A 85 9.61 3.94 -8.05
N ALA A 86 9.68 2.81 -7.35
CA ALA A 86 10.71 1.81 -7.58
C ALA A 86 10.65 1.27 -9.02
N GLU A 87 9.46 1.00 -9.52
CA GLU A 87 9.19 0.49 -10.86
C GLU A 87 9.63 1.49 -11.93
N THR A 88 9.26 2.77 -11.78
CA THR A 88 9.70 3.84 -12.70
C THR A 88 11.21 4.02 -12.69
N LEU A 89 11.87 3.84 -11.55
CA LEU A 89 13.33 3.88 -11.48
C LEU A 89 13.96 2.70 -12.23
N LEU A 90 13.43 1.49 -12.03
CA LEU A 90 13.90 0.29 -12.73
C LEU A 90 13.79 0.42 -14.25
N GLU A 91 12.69 0.99 -14.74
CA GLU A 91 12.52 1.28 -16.17
C GLU A 91 13.59 2.25 -16.70
N LYS A 92 13.93 3.28 -15.93
CA LYS A 92 14.96 4.27 -16.31
C LYS A 92 16.37 3.71 -16.34
N ILE A 93 16.71 2.82 -15.42
CA ILE A 93 18.05 2.23 -15.33
C ILE A 93 18.18 0.95 -16.15
N ARG A 94 17.10 0.51 -16.82
CA ARG A 94 17.11 -0.74 -17.57
C ARG A 94 18.21 -0.66 -18.63
N PRO A 95 19.21 -1.56 -18.58
CA PRO A 95 20.28 -1.53 -19.56
C PRO A 95 19.70 -1.72 -20.97
N LEU A 96 20.25 -1.00 -21.93
CA LEU A 96 19.94 -1.26 -23.33
C LEU A 96 20.33 -2.71 -23.64
N PRO A 97 19.55 -3.41 -24.49
CA PRO A 97 19.92 -4.75 -24.91
C PRO A 97 21.34 -4.69 -25.50
N SER A 98 22.23 -5.51 -24.96
CA SER A 98 23.60 -5.62 -25.45
C SER A 98 23.55 -5.98 -26.93
N LYS A 99 24.19 -5.18 -27.78
CA LYS A 99 24.45 -5.56 -29.16
C LYS A 99 25.43 -6.74 -29.12
N VAL A 100 24.89 -7.95 -29.20
CA VAL A 100 25.64 -9.17 -29.55
C VAL A 100 25.77 -9.20 -31.07
#